data_AF-A0A3B9LQE6-F1
#
_entry.id   AF-A0A3B9LQE6-F1
#
_cell.length_a   1.000
_cell.length_b   1.000
_cell.length_c   1.000
_cell.angle_alpha   90.00
_cell.angle_beta   90.00
_cell.angle_gamma   90.00
#
_symmetry.space_group_name_H-M   'P 1'
#
loop_
_entity.id
_entity.type
_entity.pdbx_description
1 polymer ?
#
loop_
_entity_poly.entity_id
_entity_poly.type
_entity_poly.pdbx_seq_one_letter_code
_entity_poly.pdbx_strand_id
1 'polypeptide(L)'
;PLIQARIAEAERLMKSRPRQTAMTSPSVDLVTLAALDRNTSRIHLITLYKDTFLTKGAEAMMTSSQGTPLSVRVLRANGVNTAVAIFDEQGRSLVPLVVEFPIEKGGVFREMAYYTSAHPALLSPDLSRAGRAYVHRMIDLAVKRLREKGTVIAPEIVTVAERLCLVEHVDHDRFRLENRSVLFDEIYSLYALNEPDTYRYSVSFAGAGGMVQMIPWAYNLVRQRHPSVALNPDFVVGMRNHANALQAMLLYMQDTWNELAANEDVQYALNAKLATQTELLAAGYNSNSARLPLYIRRGGAAWRTLIPHETQIYLQIYKTLDAIVPQNPRPATATGS
;
A
#
# COMPACT_ATOMS: atom_id res chain seq x y z
N PRO A 1 -17.57 12.12 1.76
CA PRO A 1 -18.74 11.44 2.39
C PRO A 1 -18.65 11.51 3.93
N LEU A 2 -19.78 11.42 4.63
CA LEU A 2 -19.90 11.62 6.10
C LEU A 2 -18.81 10.91 6.94
N ILE A 3 -18.38 9.70 6.52
CA ILE A 3 -17.37 8.93 7.25
C ILE A 3 -15.96 9.56 7.23
N GLN A 4 -15.54 10.17 6.12
CA GLN A 4 -14.24 10.87 6.06
C GLN A 4 -14.22 12.09 7.00
N ALA A 5 -15.35 12.80 7.13
CA ALA A 5 -15.46 13.89 8.09
C ALA A 5 -15.34 13.37 9.53
N ARG A 6 -15.92 12.20 9.84
CA ARG A 6 -15.77 11.55 11.15
C ARG A 6 -14.35 11.06 11.42
N ILE A 7 -13.64 10.56 10.41
CA ILE A 7 -12.22 10.21 10.53
C ILE A 7 -11.38 11.45 10.85
N ALA A 8 -11.58 12.55 10.11
CA ALA A 8 -10.88 13.80 10.36
C ALA A 8 -11.20 14.40 11.75
N GLU A 9 -12.45 14.28 12.20
CA GLU A 9 -12.87 14.65 13.55
C GLU A 9 -12.17 13.79 14.61
N ALA A 10 -12.15 12.47 14.44
CA ALA A 10 -11.46 11.55 15.34
C ALA A 10 -9.96 11.85 15.44
N GLU A 11 -9.29 12.11 14.33
CA GLU A 11 -7.88 12.53 14.35
C GLU A 11 -7.66 13.83 15.11
N ARG A 12 -8.51 14.84 14.88
CA ARG A 12 -8.42 16.13 15.60
C ARG A 12 -8.58 15.92 17.10
N LEU A 13 -9.57 15.12 17.50
CA LEU A 13 -9.80 14.78 18.91
C LEU A 13 -8.58 14.11 19.54
N MET A 14 -7.93 13.18 18.84
CA MET A 14 -6.71 12.54 19.33
C MET A 14 -5.55 13.53 19.43
N LYS A 15 -5.34 14.35 18.40
CA LYS A 15 -4.25 15.35 18.33
C LYS A 15 -4.42 16.48 19.35
N SER A 16 -5.65 16.83 19.73
CA SER A 16 -5.92 17.87 20.73
C SER A 16 -5.82 17.40 22.18
N ARG A 17 -5.66 16.09 22.43
CA ARG A 17 -5.51 15.58 23.79
C ARG A 17 -4.26 16.17 24.43
N PRO A 18 -4.35 16.69 25.67
CA PRO A 18 -3.17 17.05 26.44
C PRO A 18 -2.28 15.82 26.59
N ARG A 19 -1.15 15.81 25.89
CA ARG A 19 -0.07 14.87 26.18
C ARG A 19 0.59 15.39 27.45
N GLN A 20 0.86 14.52 28.43
CA GLN A 20 1.69 14.87 29.57
C GLN A 20 3.01 15.43 29.03
N THR A 21 3.11 16.75 29.01
CA THR A 21 4.18 17.51 28.38
C THR A 21 4.92 18.15 29.53
N ALA A 22 5.97 17.46 29.99
CA ALA A 22 7.04 18.11 30.74
C ALA A 22 8.33 17.29 30.81
N MET A 23 8.30 15.96 30.94
CA MET A 23 9.54 15.21 31.27
C MET A 23 9.66 13.77 30.74
N THR A 24 8.66 13.22 30.03
CA THR A 24 8.70 11.82 29.56
C THR A 24 8.33 11.71 28.08
N SER A 25 9.09 10.91 27.33
CA SER A 25 8.73 10.52 25.97
C SER A 25 7.34 9.88 25.96
N PRO A 26 6.55 10.02 24.87
CA PRO A 26 5.28 9.30 24.74
C PRO A 26 5.50 7.80 24.98
N SER A 27 4.60 7.17 25.75
CA SER A 27 4.65 5.73 25.95
C SER A 27 4.59 5.01 24.60
N VAL A 28 5.51 4.08 24.39
CA VAL A 28 5.54 3.21 23.21
C VAL A 28 4.66 1.97 23.36
N ASP A 29 4.15 1.73 24.57
CA ASP A 29 3.42 0.53 24.97
C ASP A 29 1.90 0.65 24.80
N LEU A 30 1.40 1.84 24.49
CA LEU A 30 -0.03 2.13 24.42
C LEU A 30 -0.46 2.57 23.02
N VAL A 31 -1.64 2.13 22.63
CA VAL A 31 -2.34 2.53 21.39
C VAL A 31 -3.67 3.12 21.78
N THR A 32 -4.11 4.17 21.08
CA THR A 32 -5.48 4.69 21.23
C THR A 32 -6.27 4.40 19.96
N LEU A 33 -7.48 3.89 20.12
CA LEU A 33 -8.48 3.69 19.08
C LEU A 33 -9.56 4.74 19.20
N ALA A 34 -9.98 5.34 18.08
CA ALA A 34 -11.21 6.09 17.97
C ALA A 34 -12.29 5.19 17.35
N ALA A 35 -13.47 5.16 17.97
CA ALA A 35 -14.61 4.38 17.51
C ALA A 35 -15.88 5.22 17.50
N LEU A 36 -16.65 5.16 16.42
CA LEU A 36 -17.93 5.86 16.27
C LEU A 36 -19.08 4.96 16.69
N ASP A 37 -19.87 5.42 17.66
CA ASP A 37 -21.21 4.92 17.87
C ASP A 37 -22.17 5.62 16.90
N ARG A 38 -22.73 4.86 15.96
CA ARG A 38 -23.65 5.39 14.94
C ARG A 38 -24.98 5.87 15.52
N ASN A 39 -25.40 5.32 16.66
CA ASN A 39 -26.69 5.66 17.26
C ASN A 39 -26.63 7.03 17.95
N THR A 40 -25.57 7.27 18.70
CA THR A 40 -25.37 8.53 19.42
C THR A 40 -24.57 9.55 18.63
N SER A 41 -23.96 9.15 17.50
CA SER A 41 -23.00 9.94 16.73
C SER A 41 -21.78 10.39 17.55
N ARG A 42 -21.48 9.72 18.69
CA ARG A 42 -20.34 10.05 19.55
C ARG A 42 -19.11 9.25 19.16
N ILE A 43 -17.96 9.89 19.29
CA ILE A 43 -16.64 9.24 19.14
C ILE A 43 -16.13 8.87 20.53
N HIS A 44 -15.84 7.58 20.69
CA HIS A 44 -15.23 6.98 21.87
C HIS A 44 -13.74 6.82 21.63
N LEU A 45 -12.92 7.22 22.59
CA LEU A 45 -11.48 6.92 22.59
C LEU A 45 -11.21 5.78 23.57
N ILE A 46 -10.45 4.78 23.13
CA ILE A 46 -10.13 3.57 23.87
C ILE A 46 -8.63 3.41 23.87
N THR A 47 -7.99 3.33 25.04
CA THR A 47 -6.54 3.10 25.14
C THR A 47 -6.29 1.67 25.62
N LEU A 48 -5.43 0.94 24.94
CA LEU A 48 -5.05 -0.43 25.30
C LEU A 48 -3.55 -0.67 25.09
N TYR A 49 -3.03 -1.75 25.66
CA TYR A 49 -1.64 -2.15 25.45
C TYR A 49 -1.39 -2.56 24.00
N LYS A 50 -0.25 -2.12 23.48
CA LYS A 50 0.23 -2.39 22.13
C LYS A 50 0.42 -3.88 21.88
N ASP A 51 0.91 -4.62 22.86
CA ASP A 51 1.05 -6.09 22.76
C ASP A 51 -0.31 -6.77 22.59
N THR A 52 -1.32 -6.34 23.34
CA THR A 52 -2.70 -6.83 23.16
C THR A 52 -3.21 -6.49 21.76
N PHE A 53 -3.03 -5.25 21.31
CA PHE A 53 -3.45 -4.79 19.99
C PHE A 53 -2.77 -5.55 18.84
N LEU A 54 -1.51 -5.95 19.02
CA LEU A 54 -0.73 -6.70 18.03
C LEU A 54 -0.87 -8.23 18.16
N THR A 55 -1.81 -8.71 18.98
CA THR A 55 -2.08 -10.14 19.13
C THR A 55 -3.41 -10.52 18.47
N LYS A 56 -3.35 -11.28 17.37
CA LYS A 56 -4.56 -11.75 16.68
C LYS A 56 -5.44 -12.58 17.62
N GLY A 57 -6.73 -12.26 17.67
CA GLY A 57 -7.71 -12.94 18.51
C GLY A 57 -7.73 -12.47 19.97
N ALA A 58 -6.87 -11.53 20.37
CA ALA A 58 -6.92 -10.96 21.70
C ALA A 58 -8.22 -10.17 21.91
N GLU A 59 -8.74 -10.26 23.12
CA GLU A 59 -9.93 -9.54 23.57
C GLU A 59 -9.60 -8.72 24.82
N ALA A 60 -10.13 -7.50 24.90
CA ALA A 60 -9.93 -6.61 26.03
C ALA A 60 -11.21 -5.85 26.36
N MET A 61 -11.55 -5.79 27.65
CA MET A 61 -12.61 -4.93 28.17
C MET A 61 -12.01 -3.61 28.61
N MET A 62 -12.54 -2.50 28.09
CA MET A 62 -12.02 -1.16 28.35
C MET A 62 -13.16 -0.18 28.65
N THR A 63 -12.87 0.84 29.45
CA THR A 63 -13.76 2.00 29.57
C THR A 63 -13.30 3.07 28.60
N SER A 64 -14.21 3.55 27.75
CA SER A 64 -13.92 4.62 26.80
C SER A 64 -13.77 5.99 27.50
N SER A 65 -13.26 6.97 26.77
CA SER A 65 -13.20 8.39 27.21
C SER A 65 -14.57 9.00 27.57
N GLN A 66 -15.68 8.35 27.24
CA GLN A 66 -17.04 8.76 27.59
C GLN A 66 -17.61 8.01 28.80
N GLY A 67 -16.80 7.20 29.49
CA GLY A 67 -17.25 6.35 30.61
C GLY A 67 -18.00 5.09 30.19
N THR A 68 -18.18 4.84 28.88
CA THR A 68 -18.89 3.66 28.37
C THR A 68 -17.96 2.44 28.36
N PRO A 69 -18.35 1.31 28.97
CA PRO A 69 -17.65 0.04 28.86
C PRO A 69 -17.77 -0.53 27.44
N LEU A 70 -16.65 -0.95 26.86
CA LEU A 70 -16.54 -1.49 25.51
C LEU A 70 -15.66 -2.74 25.52
N SER A 71 -16.00 -3.70 24.68
CA SER A 71 -15.14 -4.83 24.33
C SER A 71 -14.40 -4.55 23.01
N VAL A 72 -13.11 -4.86 22.97
CA VAL A 72 -12.27 -4.76 21.77
C VAL A 72 -11.74 -6.14 21.44
N ARG A 73 -11.95 -6.60 20.21
CA ARG A 73 -11.42 -7.85 19.68
C ARG A 73 -10.49 -7.59 18.50
N VAL A 74 -9.27 -8.11 18.55
CA VAL A 74 -8.31 -8.00 17.44
C VAL A 74 -8.62 -9.07 16.39
N LEU A 75 -9.04 -8.63 15.21
CA LEU A 75 -9.35 -9.51 14.08
C LEU A 75 -8.09 -9.91 13.31
N ARG A 76 -7.19 -8.94 13.12
CA ARG A 76 -5.91 -9.10 12.42
C ARG A 76 -4.89 -8.14 12.99
N ALA A 77 -3.74 -8.67 13.41
CA ALA A 77 -2.59 -7.86 13.82
C ALA A 77 -1.74 -7.47 12.60
N ASN A 78 -1.55 -6.17 12.38
CA ASN A 78 -0.72 -5.63 11.29
C ASN A 78 -0.28 -4.18 11.58
N GLY A 79 0.45 -3.95 12.68
CA GLY A 79 0.98 -2.63 13.04
C GLY A 79 -0.11 -1.56 13.11
N VAL A 80 0.08 -0.45 12.39
CA VAL A 80 -0.90 0.65 12.28
C VAL A 80 -2.21 0.24 11.58
N ASN A 81 -2.17 -0.83 10.76
CA ASN A 81 -3.30 -1.35 9.99
C ASN A 81 -3.96 -2.59 10.66
N THR A 82 -3.71 -2.78 11.96
CA THR A 82 -4.40 -3.81 12.75
C THR A 82 -5.91 -3.55 12.72
N ALA A 83 -6.67 -4.58 12.34
CA ALA A 83 -8.13 -4.53 12.27
C ALA A 83 -8.75 -5.03 13.57
N VAL A 84 -9.71 -4.29 14.10
CA VAL A 84 -10.40 -4.59 15.37
C VAL A 84 -11.91 -4.53 15.20
N ALA A 85 -12.63 -5.33 15.98
CA ALA A 85 -14.06 -5.17 16.20
C ALA A 85 -14.28 -4.59 17.61
N ILE A 86 -15.20 -3.65 17.73
CA ILE A 86 -15.49 -2.95 18.99
C ILE A 86 -16.99 -3.06 19.26
N PHE A 87 -17.36 -3.47 20.47
CA PHE A 87 -18.76 -3.63 20.87
C PHE A 87 -19.05 -2.98 22.22
N ASP A 88 -20.27 -2.48 22.40
CA ASP A 88 -20.77 -2.08 23.71
C ASP A 88 -21.29 -3.28 24.53
N GLU A 89 -21.75 -3.01 25.75
CA GLU A 89 -22.30 -4.02 26.65
C GLU A 89 -23.55 -4.71 26.11
N GLN A 90 -24.27 -4.09 25.18
CA GLN A 90 -25.43 -4.67 24.52
C GLN A 90 -25.04 -5.50 23.27
N GLY A 91 -23.73 -5.66 23.01
CA GLY A 91 -23.20 -6.37 21.85
C GLY A 91 -23.34 -5.60 20.53
N ARG A 92 -23.65 -4.30 20.57
CA ARG A 92 -23.78 -3.48 19.36
C ARG A 92 -22.39 -3.03 18.90
N SER A 93 -22.14 -3.13 17.60
CA SER A 93 -20.83 -2.79 17.02
C SER A 93 -20.65 -1.29 16.85
N LEU A 94 -19.51 -0.78 17.30
CA LEU A 94 -19.00 0.55 16.98
C LEU A 94 -18.09 0.47 15.75
N VAL A 95 -18.02 1.55 14.98
CA VAL A 95 -17.18 1.63 13.78
C VAL A 95 -15.79 2.14 14.17
N PRO A 96 -14.72 1.34 14.01
CA PRO A 96 -13.36 1.84 14.19
C PRO A 96 -13.07 2.94 13.17
N LEU A 97 -12.48 4.06 13.61
CA LEU A 97 -12.19 5.20 12.75
C LEU A 97 -10.68 5.43 12.58
N VAL A 98 -9.93 5.54 13.66
CA VAL A 98 -8.51 5.92 13.64
C VAL A 98 -7.77 5.16 14.74
N VAL A 99 -6.55 4.75 14.44
CA VAL A 99 -5.56 4.22 15.37
C VAL A 99 -4.49 5.30 15.56
N GLU A 100 -4.29 5.76 16.79
CA GLU A 100 -3.11 6.50 17.22
C GLU A 100 -2.07 5.49 17.71
N PHE A 101 -0.99 5.34 16.95
CA PHE A 101 0.00 4.28 17.13
C PHE A 101 1.42 4.85 17.31
N PRO A 102 2.12 4.56 18.42
CA PRO A 102 3.49 5.01 18.61
C PRO A 102 4.46 4.16 17.76
N ILE A 103 5.08 4.82 16.78
CA ILE A 103 6.16 4.24 15.99
C ILE A 103 7.44 4.32 16.81
N GLU A 104 8.12 3.19 16.94
CA GLU A 104 9.37 3.08 17.69
C GLU A 104 10.45 2.40 16.86
N LYS A 105 11.70 2.60 17.27
CA LYS A 105 12.86 1.88 16.73
C LYS A 105 13.83 1.58 17.86
N GLY A 106 13.95 0.31 18.21
CA GLY A 106 14.79 -0.15 19.33
C GLY A 106 14.29 0.34 20.69
N GLY A 107 12.97 0.30 20.93
CA GLY A 107 12.34 0.81 22.16
C GLY A 107 12.24 2.34 22.26
N VAL A 108 12.79 3.07 21.28
CA VAL A 108 12.80 4.52 21.27
C VAL A 108 11.67 5.05 20.39
N PHE A 109 10.77 5.83 20.97
CA PHE A 109 9.72 6.57 20.26
C PHE A 109 10.30 7.42 19.11
N ARG A 110 9.66 7.38 17.94
CA ARG A 110 10.06 8.13 16.74
C ARG A 110 9.00 9.12 16.29
N GLU A 111 7.78 8.65 16.11
CA GLU A 111 6.66 9.48 15.69
C GLU A 111 5.34 8.85 16.13
N MET A 112 4.29 9.65 16.22
CA MET A 112 2.94 9.14 16.40
C MET A 112 2.25 9.02 15.05
N ALA A 113 1.83 7.82 14.68
CA ALA A 113 1.03 7.57 13.50
C ALA A 113 -0.46 7.71 13.81
N TYR A 114 -1.21 8.26 12.85
CA TYR A 114 -2.66 8.23 12.83
C TYR A 114 -3.06 7.46 11.58
N TYR A 115 -3.80 6.36 11.74
CA TYR A 115 -4.09 5.46 10.62
C TYR A 115 -5.47 4.86 10.76
N THR A 116 -6.24 4.84 9.68
CA THR A 116 -7.51 4.13 9.59
C THR A 116 -7.25 2.75 8.99
N SER A 117 -7.37 1.72 9.84
CA SER A 117 -7.29 0.32 9.42
C SER A 117 -8.44 -0.03 8.49
N ALA A 118 -8.19 -0.93 7.53
CA ALA A 118 -9.27 -1.53 6.76
C ALA A 118 -10.21 -2.31 7.69
N HIS A 119 -11.50 -1.94 7.68
CA HIS A 119 -12.53 -2.61 8.46
C HIS A 119 -13.82 -2.76 7.64
N PRO A 120 -14.50 -3.92 7.65
CA PRO A 120 -15.70 -4.15 6.85
C PRO A 120 -16.79 -3.07 7.01
N ALA A 121 -16.96 -2.52 8.21
CA ALA A 121 -17.92 -1.44 8.46
C ALA A 121 -17.61 -0.09 7.78
N LEU A 122 -16.39 0.08 7.28
CA LEU A 122 -15.94 1.24 6.49
C LEU A 122 -15.94 0.95 4.98
N LEU A 123 -15.87 -0.32 4.58
CA LEU A 123 -15.75 -0.69 3.18
C LEU A 123 -17.03 -0.35 2.42
N SER A 124 -16.88 0.35 1.30
CA SER A 124 -17.96 0.63 0.37
C SER A 124 -17.41 0.72 -1.06
N PRO A 125 -18.26 0.49 -2.09
CA PRO A 125 -17.86 0.67 -3.47
C PRO A 125 -17.34 2.09 -3.76
N ASP A 126 -17.91 3.11 -3.11
CA ASP A 126 -17.47 4.50 -3.23
C ASP A 126 -16.06 4.70 -2.69
N LEU A 127 -15.74 4.08 -1.56
CA LEU A 127 -14.43 4.18 -0.93
C LEU A 127 -13.36 3.49 -1.79
N SER A 128 -13.66 2.29 -2.30
CA SER A 128 -12.77 1.60 -3.24
C SER A 128 -12.56 2.42 -4.53
N ARG A 129 -13.63 3.03 -5.08
CA ARG A 129 -13.50 3.96 -6.23
C ARG A 129 -12.63 5.17 -5.91
N ALA A 130 -12.79 5.80 -4.75
CA ALA A 130 -11.97 6.92 -4.32
C ALA A 130 -10.49 6.52 -4.19
N GLY A 131 -10.23 5.30 -3.72
CA GLY A 131 -8.89 4.73 -3.58
C GLY A 131 -8.22 4.50 -4.94
N ARG A 132 -8.94 3.89 -5.88
CA ARG A 132 -8.52 3.79 -7.28
C ARG A 132 -8.17 5.16 -7.86
N ALA A 133 -9.04 6.13 -7.67
CA ALA A 133 -8.83 7.49 -8.16
C ALA A 133 -7.61 8.15 -7.51
N TYR A 134 -7.33 7.88 -6.23
CA TYR A 134 -6.13 8.38 -5.56
C TYR A 134 -4.86 7.81 -6.20
N VAL A 135 -4.76 6.48 -6.36
CA VAL A 135 -3.60 5.83 -7.00
C VAL A 135 -3.38 6.38 -8.41
N HIS A 136 -4.45 6.48 -9.20
CA HIS A 136 -4.41 7.02 -10.55
C HIS A 136 -3.85 8.45 -10.60
N ARG A 137 -4.38 9.37 -9.77
CA ARG A 137 -3.91 10.76 -9.67
C ARG A 137 -2.45 10.85 -9.25
N MET A 138 -2.01 10.00 -8.31
CA MET A 138 -0.63 10.02 -7.84
C MET A 138 0.35 9.54 -8.91
N ILE A 139 -0.04 8.57 -9.75
CA ILE A 139 0.75 8.17 -10.90
C ILE A 139 0.79 9.27 -11.97
N ASP A 140 -0.34 9.91 -12.27
CA ASP A 140 -0.36 11.03 -13.22
C ASP A 140 0.53 12.19 -12.76
N LEU A 141 0.52 12.48 -11.45
CA LEU A 141 1.42 13.46 -10.85
C LEU A 141 2.89 13.05 -11.02
N ALA A 142 3.24 11.78 -10.81
CA ALA A 142 4.59 11.28 -10.99
C ALA A 142 5.04 11.37 -12.45
N VAL A 143 4.21 10.95 -13.41
CA VAL A 143 4.46 11.06 -14.85
C VAL A 143 4.65 12.52 -15.26
N LYS A 144 3.78 13.42 -14.80
CA LYS A 144 3.89 14.86 -15.07
C LYS A 144 5.23 15.41 -14.57
N ARG A 145 5.63 15.09 -13.34
CA ARG A 145 6.91 15.55 -12.76
C ARG A 145 8.14 15.00 -13.48
N LEU A 146 8.07 13.77 -13.98
CA LEU A 146 9.14 13.22 -14.83
C LEU A 146 9.23 13.97 -16.16
N ARG A 147 8.08 14.23 -16.79
CA ARG A 147 8.02 14.97 -18.06
C ARG A 147 8.56 16.40 -17.93
N GLU A 148 8.22 17.10 -16.85
CA GLU A 148 8.77 18.43 -16.52
C GLU A 148 10.30 18.43 -16.41
N LYS A 149 10.91 17.26 -16.16
CA LYS A 149 12.38 17.06 -16.08
C LYS A 149 12.96 16.43 -17.35
N GLY A 150 12.19 16.38 -18.43
CA GLY A 150 12.60 15.83 -19.72
C GLY A 150 12.56 14.31 -19.83
N THR A 151 12.01 13.60 -18.85
CA THR A 151 11.89 12.14 -18.88
C THR A 151 10.47 11.72 -19.27
N VAL A 152 10.35 10.97 -20.36
CA VAL A 152 9.08 10.41 -20.84
C VAL A 152 9.01 8.92 -20.47
N ILE A 153 7.86 8.50 -19.94
CA ILE A 153 7.58 7.10 -19.59
C ILE A 153 6.53 6.56 -20.56
N ALA A 154 6.75 5.37 -21.10
CA ALA A 154 5.81 4.73 -22.03
C ALA A 154 4.45 4.46 -21.36
N PRO A 155 3.31 4.76 -22.01
CA PRO A 155 1.96 4.59 -21.44
C PRO A 155 1.68 3.18 -20.90
N GLU A 156 2.20 2.15 -21.55
CA GLU A 156 2.07 0.74 -21.14
C GLU A 156 2.76 0.50 -19.81
N ILE A 157 3.93 1.11 -19.57
CA ILE A 157 4.64 1.00 -18.30
C ILE A 157 3.86 1.68 -17.18
N VAL A 158 3.28 2.84 -17.46
CA VAL A 158 2.44 3.55 -16.49
C VAL A 158 1.21 2.72 -16.10
N THR A 159 0.59 2.08 -17.09
CA THR A 159 -0.56 1.17 -16.91
C THR A 159 -0.20 0.00 -15.99
N VAL A 160 0.94 -0.67 -16.24
CA VAL A 160 1.41 -1.77 -15.39
C VAL A 160 1.75 -1.27 -13.99
N ALA A 161 2.44 -0.12 -13.87
CA ALA A 161 2.85 0.43 -12.58
C ALA A 161 1.64 0.71 -11.66
N GLU A 162 0.54 1.19 -12.22
CA GLU A 162 -0.72 1.43 -11.50
C GLU A 162 -1.27 0.16 -10.86
N ARG A 163 -1.21 -0.97 -11.56
CA ARG A 163 -1.62 -2.27 -11.01
C ARG A 163 -0.68 -2.72 -9.91
N LEU A 164 0.63 -2.57 -10.11
CA LEU A 164 1.62 -3.05 -9.16
C LEU A 164 1.48 -2.34 -7.80
N CYS A 165 1.06 -1.08 -7.76
CA CYS A 165 0.73 -0.37 -6.52
C CYS A 165 -0.31 -1.10 -5.65
N LEU A 166 -1.15 -1.95 -6.25
CA LEU A 166 -2.05 -2.84 -5.53
C LEU A 166 -1.42 -4.20 -5.25
N VAL A 167 -0.82 -4.81 -6.28
CA VAL A 167 -0.24 -6.18 -6.20
C VAL A 167 0.77 -6.27 -5.07
N GLU A 168 1.60 -5.25 -4.87
CA GLU A 168 2.61 -5.20 -3.79
C GLU A 168 2.03 -5.34 -2.37
N HIS A 169 0.74 -5.05 -2.17
CA HIS A 169 0.09 -5.11 -0.85
C HIS A 169 -0.95 -6.23 -0.74
N VAL A 170 -1.01 -7.12 -1.74
CA VAL A 170 -1.84 -8.33 -1.68
C VAL A 170 -1.06 -9.42 -0.96
N ASP A 171 -1.52 -9.79 0.23
CA ASP A 171 -0.98 -10.94 0.94
C ASP A 171 -1.28 -12.24 0.16
N HIS A 172 -0.26 -13.08 0.00
CA HIS A 172 -0.32 -14.29 -0.82
C HIS A 172 -1.25 -15.37 -0.25
N ASP A 173 -1.33 -15.51 1.07
CA ASP A 173 -2.21 -16.49 1.69
C ASP A 173 -3.66 -16.01 1.63
N ARG A 174 -3.89 -14.72 1.89
CA ARG A 174 -5.22 -14.11 1.72
C ARG A 174 -5.71 -14.21 0.28
N PHE A 175 -4.85 -13.99 -0.71
CA PHE A 175 -5.22 -14.12 -2.12
C PHE A 175 -5.71 -15.54 -2.49
N ARG A 176 -5.15 -16.57 -1.85
CA ARG A 176 -5.56 -17.96 -2.05
C ARG A 176 -6.86 -18.30 -1.33
N LEU A 177 -7.03 -17.79 -0.11
CA LEU A 177 -8.07 -18.23 0.82
C LEU A 177 -9.33 -17.33 0.82
N GLU A 178 -9.19 -16.06 0.45
CA GLU A 178 -10.26 -15.06 0.55
C GLU A 178 -10.87 -14.73 -0.82
N ASN A 179 -12.01 -14.05 -0.79
CA ASN A 179 -12.62 -13.50 -1.99
C ASN A 179 -11.74 -12.37 -2.57
N ARG A 180 -11.21 -12.58 -3.77
CA ARG A 180 -10.26 -11.67 -4.43
C ARG A 180 -10.83 -10.27 -4.66
N SER A 181 -12.10 -10.16 -5.05
CA SER A 181 -12.74 -8.85 -5.27
C SER A 181 -12.82 -8.06 -3.96
N VAL A 182 -13.21 -8.72 -2.87
CA VAL A 182 -13.26 -8.09 -1.53
C VAL A 182 -11.86 -7.68 -1.07
N LEU A 183 -10.86 -8.53 -1.30
CA LEU A 183 -9.46 -8.24 -0.95
C LEU A 183 -8.92 -7.01 -1.70
N PHE A 184 -9.19 -6.90 -3.01
CA PHE A 184 -8.76 -5.73 -3.78
C PHE A 184 -9.49 -4.45 -3.34
N ASP A 185 -10.80 -4.54 -3.08
CA ASP A 185 -11.58 -3.40 -2.56
C ASP A 185 -11.09 -2.95 -1.17
N GLU A 186 -10.65 -3.88 -0.32
CA GLU A 186 -10.02 -3.57 0.96
C GLU A 186 -8.75 -2.73 0.78
N ILE A 187 -7.85 -3.17 -0.12
CA ILE A 187 -6.57 -2.48 -0.39
C ILE A 187 -6.81 -1.10 -1.01
N TYR A 188 -7.71 -0.99 -2.00
CA TYR A 188 -8.06 0.33 -2.55
C TYR A 188 -8.67 1.23 -1.48
N SER A 189 -9.52 0.69 -0.60
CA SER A 189 -10.10 1.49 0.48
C SER A 189 -9.03 2.09 1.39
N LEU A 190 -7.92 1.38 1.66
CA LEU A 190 -6.80 1.94 2.43
C LEU A 190 -6.17 3.18 1.79
N TYR A 191 -6.11 3.23 0.45
CA TYR A 191 -5.65 4.42 -0.28
C TYR A 191 -6.60 5.61 -0.10
N ALA A 192 -7.91 5.37 -0.07
CA ALA A 192 -8.89 6.43 0.16
C ALA A 192 -8.97 6.91 1.61
N LEU A 193 -8.66 6.01 2.56
CA LEU A 193 -8.77 6.28 3.99
C LEU A 193 -7.55 7.03 4.54
N ASN A 194 -6.35 6.74 4.01
CA ASN A 194 -5.10 7.25 4.56
C ASN A 194 -4.32 8.14 3.56
N GLU A 195 -4.70 8.16 2.29
CA GLU A 195 -4.11 8.98 1.22
C GLU A 195 -2.56 9.02 1.29
N PRO A 196 -1.85 10.15 1.58
CA PRO A 196 -0.39 10.15 1.54
C PRO A 196 0.25 9.27 2.61
N ASP A 197 -0.49 8.87 3.65
CA ASP A 197 0.00 8.01 4.72
C ASP A 197 -0.22 6.51 4.46
N THR A 198 -0.98 6.14 3.41
CA THR A 198 -1.18 4.74 3.02
C THR A 198 0.17 4.04 2.79
N TYR A 199 0.41 2.95 3.51
CA TYR A 199 1.67 2.16 3.49
C TYR A 199 2.95 2.92 3.86
N ARG A 200 2.86 4.11 4.46
CA ARG A 200 4.02 4.88 4.96
C ARG A 200 4.94 4.08 5.90
N TYR A 201 4.36 3.13 6.63
CA TYR A 201 5.07 2.28 7.60
C TYR A 201 5.28 0.84 7.11
N SER A 202 4.90 0.53 5.85
CA SER A 202 5.09 -0.80 5.28
C SER A 202 6.54 -1.01 4.91
N VAL A 203 7.18 -2.00 5.52
CA VAL A 203 8.57 -2.39 5.26
C VAL A 203 8.66 -3.92 5.21
N SER A 204 9.16 -4.47 4.11
CA SER A 204 9.38 -5.91 3.97
C SER A 204 10.69 -6.36 4.65
N PHE A 205 10.90 -7.67 4.75
CA PHE A 205 12.14 -8.25 5.27
C PHE A 205 13.37 -7.80 4.46
N ALA A 206 13.24 -7.63 3.15
CA ALA A 206 14.29 -7.13 2.26
C ALA A 206 14.49 -5.60 2.36
N GLY A 207 13.75 -4.92 3.24
CA GLY A 207 13.77 -3.47 3.41
C GLY A 207 12.99 -2.73 2.32
N ALA A 208 12.16 -3.42 1.54
CA ALA A 208 11.31 -2.79 0.54
C ALA A 208 10.23 -1.94 1.21
N GLY A 209 10.03 -0.69 0.75
CA GLY A 209 9.30 0.31 1.52
C GLY A 209 8.17 0.99 0.77
N GLY A 210 7.14 1.42 1.52
CA GLY A 210 6.10 2.34 1.03
C GLY A 210 5.10 1.70 0.07
N MET A 211 4.38 2.54 -0.68
CA MET A 211 3.30 2.09 -1.57
C MET A 211 3.78 1.23 -2.74
N VAL A 212 5.05 1.37 -3.15
CA VAL A 212 5.62 0.66 -4.32
C VAL A 212 6.51 -0.51 -3.94
N GLN A 213 6.74 -0.74 -2.64
CA GLN A 213 7.62 -1.79 -2.10
C GLN A 213 8.96 -1.90 -2.85
N MET A 214 9.60 -0.77 -3.17
CA MET A 214 10.91 -0.77 -3.82
C MET A 214 12.01 -0.98 -2.77
N ILE A 215 13.00 -1.81 -3.08
CA ILE A 215 14.16 -2.06 -2.20
C ILE A 215 15.22 -0.95 -2.29
N PRO A 216 16.05 -0.74 -1.24
CA PRO A 216 17.05 0.33 -1.20
C PRO A 216 18.04 0.32 -2.36
N TRP A 217 18.48 -0.88 -2.77
CA TRP A 217 19.43 -1.03 -3.87
C TRP A 217 18.87 -0.51 -5.20
N ALA A 218 17.64 -0.92 -5.55
CA ALA A 218 16.97 -0.49 -6.78
C ALA A 218 16.74 1.03 -6.77
N TYR A 219 16.33 1.58 -5.63
CA TYR A 219 16.17 3.02 -5.48
C TYR A 219 17.48 3.78 -5.73
N ASN A 220 18.59 3.30 -5.16
CA ASN A 220 19.90 3.91 -5.36
C ASN A 220 20.38 3.80 -6.81
N LEU A 221 20.14 2.66 -7.47
CA LEU A 221 20.43 2.47 -8.89
C LEU A 221 19.69 3.50 -9.75
N VAL A 222 18.38 3.67 -9.54
CA VAL A 222 17.58 4.68 -10.25
C VAL A 222 18.11 6.08 -10.01
N ARG A 223 18.47 6.42 -8.76
CA ARG A 223 19.05 7.72 -8.43
C ARG A 223 20.35 8.01 -9.18
N GLN A 224 21.20 6.99 -9.34
CA GLN A 224 22.46 7.11 -10.09
C GLN A 224 22.23 7.25 -11.60
N ARG A 225 21.25 6.52 -12.15
CA ARG A 225 20.92 6.57 -13.58
C ARG A 225 20.18 7.85 -13.98
N HIS A 226 19.40 8.42 -13.07
CA HIS A 226 18.52 9.57 -13.32
C HIS A 226 18.80 10.75 -12.36
N PRO A 227 20.03 11.30 -12.30
CA PRO A 227 20.38 12.33 -11.33
C PRO A 227 19.59 13.64 -11.53
N SER A 228 19.21 13.96 -12.76
CA SER A 228 18.39 15.14 -13.11
C SER A 228 16.99 15.10 -12.50
N VAL A 229 16.48 13.91 -12.14
CA VAL A 229 15.17 13.77 -11.49
C VAL A 229 15.23 14.23 -10.03
N ALA A 230 16.41 14.32 -9.41
CA ALA A 230 16.57 14.78 -8.03
C ALA A 230 15.61 14.08 -7.04
N LEU A 231 15.51 12.75 -7.13
CA LEU A 231 14.82 11.92 -6.15
C LEU A 231 15.43 12.12 -4.76
N ASN A 232 14.61 11.97 -3.71
CA ASN A 232 15.03 12.18 -2.33
C ASN A 232 16.30 11.37 -1.99
N PRO A 233 17.33 11.98 -1.39
CA PRO A 233 18.54 11.25 -1.04
C PRO A 233 18.34 10.21 0.06
N ASP A 234 17.38 10.41 0.95
CA ASP A 234 17.01 9.46 1.98
C ASP A 234 15.95 8.50 1.44
N PHE A 235 16.30 7.21 1.39
CA PHE A 235 15.41 6.16 0.90
C PHE A 235 14.09 6.08 1.68
N VAL A 236 14.13 6.20 3.00
CA VAL A 236 12.94 6.06 3.86
C VAL A 236 12.01 7.24 3.64
N VAL A 237 12.54 8.47 3.63
CA VAL A 237 11.75 9.67 3.32
C VAL A 237 11.21 9.59 1.89
N GLY A 238 12.02 9.11 0.95
CA GLY A 238 11.65 8.92 -0.45
C GLY A 238 10.51 7.93 -0.66
N MET A 239 10.55 6.75 -0.03
CA MET A 239 9.52 5.71 -0.18
C MET A 239 8.23 6.06 0.58
N ARG A 240 8.32 6.88 1.64
CA ARG A 240 7.16 7.41 2.36
C ARG A 240 6.42 8.51 1.59
N ASN A 241 7.06 9.15 0.61
CA ASN A 241 6.43 10.13 -0.25
C ASN A 241 5.97 9.45 -1.55
N HIS A 242 4.66 9.25 -1.70
CA HIS A 242 4.08 8.55 -2.86
C HIS A 242 4.53 9.12 -4.20
N ALA A 243 4.60 10.44 -4.37
CA ALA A 243 5.04 11.04 -5.63
C ALA A 243 6.52 10.77 -5.92
N ASN A 244 7.39 10.75 -4.91
CA ASN A 244 8.80 10.37 -5.08
C ASN A 244 8.93 8.86 -5.36
N ALA A 245 8.22 8.02 -4.60
CA ALA A 245 8.23 6.57 -4.75
C ALA A 245 7.77 6.15 -6.16
N LEU A 246 6.68 6.74 -6.66
CA LEU A 246 6.16 6.47 -8.00
C LEU A 246 7.08 6.97 -9.11
N GLN A 247 7.74 8.14 -8.96
CA GLN A 247 8.77 8.56 -9.92
C GLN A 247 9.89 7.51 -10.00
N ALA A 248 10.37 7.01 -8.86
CA ALA A 248 11.42 6.00 -8.83
C ALA A 248 10.95 4.67 -9.45
N MET A 249 9.74 4.22 -9.14
CA MET A 249 9.12 3.03 -9.71
C MET A 249 9.03 3.12 -11.24
N LEU A 250 8.50 4.23 -11.77
CA LEU A 250 8.33 4.41 -13.21
C LEU A 250 9.67 4.42 -13.94
N LEU A 251 10.69 5.08 -13.39
CA LEU A 251 12.04 5.07 -13.94
C LEU A 251 12.65 3.66 -13.94
N TYR A 252 12.54 2.95 -12.81
CA TYR A 252 13.03 1.58 -12.70
C TYR A 252 12.37 0.65 -13.72
N MET A 253 11.05 0.75 -13.88
CA MET A 253 10.31 -0.06 -14.83
C MET A 253 10.63 0.31 -16.29
N GLN A 254 10.84 1.60 -16.58
CA GLN A 254 11.29 2.06 -17.91
C GLN A 254 12.67 1.53 -18.25
N ASP A 255 13.64 1.65 -17.35
CA ASP A 255 14.98 1.10 -17.53
C ASP A 255 14.95 -0.42 -17.71
N THR A 256 14.19 -1.10 -16.85
CA THR A 256 14.00 -2.56 -16.92
C THR A 256 13.42 -2.98 -18.27
N TRP A 257 12.43 -2.26 -18.78
CA TRP A 257 11.86 -2.55 -20.09
C TRP A 257 12.85 -2.30 -21.21
N ASN A 258 13.60 -1.20 -21.17
CA ASN A 258 14.60 -0.89 -22.19
C ASN A 258 15.67 -2.00 -22.27
N GLU A 259 16.12 -2.51 -21.11
CA GLU A 259 17.06 -3.63 -21.03
C GLU A 259 16.46 -4.94 -21.56
N LEU A 260 15.23 -5.28 -21.16
CA LEU A 260 14.55 -6.49 -21.62
C LEU A 260 14.24 -6.46 -23.11
N ALA A 261 13.77 -5.32 -23.63
CA ALA A 261 13.43 -5.15 -25.04
C ALA A 261 14.66 -5.22 -25.95
N ALA A 262 15.86 -4.95 -25.45
CA ALA A 262 17.10 -5.13 -26.20
C ALA A 262 17.54 -6.61 -26.31
N ASN A 263 16.91 -7.54 -25.58
CA ASN A 263 17.33 -8.92 -25.51
C ASN A 263 16.64 -9.80 -26.57
N GLU A 264 17.41 -10.61 -27.31
CA GLU A 264 16.90 -11.47 -28.39
C GLU A 264 15.93 -12.56 -27.92
N ASP A 265 16.17 -13.17 -26.75
CA ASP A 265 15.26 -14.20 -26.19
C ASP A 265 13.89 -13.57 -25.85
N VAL A 266 13.91 -12.34 -25.32
CA VAL A 266 12.70 -11.58 -24.99
C VAL A 266 11.95 -11.19 -26.26
N GLN A 267 12.64 -10.65 -27.27
CA GLN A 267 12.04 -10.30 -28.57
C GLN A 267 11.42 -11.52 -29.25
N TYR A 268 12.12 -12.66 -29.23
CA TYR A 268 11.57 -13.91 -29.71
C TYR A 268 10.29 -14.31 -28.97
N ALA A 269 10.30 -14.25 -27.63
CA ALA A 269 9.13 -14.61 -26.83
C ALA A 269 7.92 -13.69 -27.06
N LEU A 270 8.14 -12.39 -27.28
CA LEU A 270 7.07 -11.46 -27.63
C LEU A 270 6.49 -11.79 -29.01
N ASN A 271 7.34 -11.97 -30.02
CA ASN A 271 6.93 -12.29 -31.39
C ASN A 271 6.20 -13.65 -31.48
N ALA A 272 6.70 -14.65 -30.76
CA ALA A 272 6.11 -15.98 -30.67
C ALA A 272 4.92 -16.05 -29.67
N LYS A 273 4.54 -14.92 -29.06
CA LYS A 273 3.43 -14.82 -28.08
C LYS A 273 3.58 -15.78 -26.88
N LEU A 274 4.82 -16.07 -26.49
CA LEU A 274 5.16 -16.88 -25.29
C LEU A 274 5.09 -16.04 -24.01
N ALA A 275 5.30 -14.73 -24.13
CA ALA A 275 5.20 -13.76 -23.06
C ALA A 275 4.57 -12.46 -23.58
N THR A 276 3.99 -11.68 -22.67
CA THR A 276 3.54 -10.30 -22.93
C THR A 276 4.49 -9.31 -22.25
N GLN A 277 4.55 -8.07 -22.78
CA GLN A 277 5.28 -6.98 -22.13
C GLN A 277 4.86 -6.80 -20.66
N THR A 278 3.55 -6.86 -20.40
CA THR A 278 2.97 -6.76 -19.06
C THR A 278 3.53 -7.82 -18.10
N GLU A 279 3.56 -9.09 -18.51
CA GLU A 279 4.09 -10.16 -17.67
C GLU A 279 5.59 -9.99 -17.39
N LEU A 280 6.36 -9.55 -18.38
CA LEU A 280 7.79 -9.34 -18.24
C LEU A 280 8.10 -8.15 -17.33
N LEU A 281 7.35 -7.05 -17.44
CA LEU A 281 7.44 -5.91 -16.55
C LEU A 281 7.09 -6.28 -15.11
N ALA A 282 5.96 -6.97 -14.89
CA ALA A 282 5.52 -7.39 -13.57
C ALA A 282 6.52 -8.39 -12.93
N ALA A 283 6.97 -9.39 -13.70
CA ALA A 283 7.95 -10.36 -13.22
C ALA A 283 9.32 -9.71 -12.95
N GLY A 284 9.74 -8.77 -13.79
CA GLY A 284 11.01 -8.05 -13.65
C GLY A 284 11.00 -7.01 -12.53
N TYR A 285 9.82 -6.55 -12.10
CA TYR A 285 9.68 -5.71 -10.91
C TYR A 285 9.81 -6.51 -9.62
N ASN A 286 9.11 -7.65 -9.53
CA ASN A 286 9.12 -8.49 -8.33
C ASN A 286 10.39 -9.35 -8.19
N SER A 287 11.08 -9.65 -9.28
CA SER A 287 12.26 -10.52 -9.29
C SER A 287 13.44 -9.92 -10.05
N ASN A 288 14.56 -10.65 -10.13
CA ASN A 288 15.71 -10.19 -10.91
C ASN A 288 15.43 -10.25 -12.41
N SER A 289 15.13 -9.10 -13.02
CA SER A 289 14.81 -8.94 -14.45
C SER A 289 15.89 -9.53 -15.38
N ALA A 290 17.17 -9.45 -15.00
CA ALA A 290 18.27 -9.99 -15.80
C ALA A 290 18.23 -11.53 -15.96
N ARG A 291 17.46 -12.24 -15.12
CA ARG A 291 17.24 -13.69 -15.25
C ARG A 291 16.08 -14.07 -16.17
N LEU A 292 15.18 -13.14 -16.51
CA LEU A 292 14.02 -13.44 -17.35
C LEU A 292 14.38 -14.02 -18.71
N PRO A 293 15.37 -13.47 -19.47
CA PRO A 293 15.81 -14.08 -20.73
C PRO A 293 16.21 -15.55 -20.60
N LEU A 294 16.91 -15.89 -19.52
CA LEU A 294 17.33 -17.28 -19.26
C LEU A 294 16.15 -18.20 -19.01
N TYR A 295 15.16 -17.76 -18.24
CA TYR A 295 13.94 -18.54 -18.00
C TYR A 295 13.14 -18.74 -19.29
N ILE A 296 13.02 -17.70 -20.12
CA ILE A 296 12.37 -17.75 -21.42
C ILE A 296 13.07 -18.76 -22.33
N ARG A 297 14.39 -18.64 -22.49
CA ARG A 297 15.18 -19.52 -23.36
C ARG A 297 15.05 -20.99 -22.96
N ARG A 298 15.05 -21.27 -21.65
CA ARG A 298 14.97 -22.64 -21.12
C ARG A 298 13.55 -23.21 -21.15
N GLY A 299 12.55 -22.39 -20.86
CA GLY A 299 11.18 -22.84 -20.66
C GLY A 299 10.27 -22.68 -21.86
N GLY A 300 10.62 -21.84 -22.84
CA GLY A 300 9.72 -21.49 -23.94
C GLY A 300 8.37 -21.03 -23.40
N ALA A 301 7.27 -21.65 -23.84
CA ALA A 301 5.92 -21.38 -23.33
C ALA A 301 5.77 -21.61 -21.81
N ALA A 302 6.58 -22.50 -21.22
CA ALA A 302 6.52 -22.87 -19.81
C ALA A 302 7.44 -22.02 -18.91
N TRP A 303 8.08 -20.95 -19.42
CA TRP A 303 9.05 -20.15 -18.63
C TRP A 303 8.52 -19.67 -17.26
N ARG A 304 7.21 -19.45 -17.14
CA ARG A 304 6.53 -19.05 -15.90
C ARG A 304 6.64 -20.08 -14.78
N THR A 305 6.96 -21.35 -15.08
CA THR A 305 7.20 -22.37 -14.04
C THR A 305 8.62 -22.32 -13.48
N LEU A 306 9.55 -21.64 -14.19
CA LEU A 306 10.97 -21.56 -13.84
C LEU A 306 11.33 -20.32 -13.01
N ILE A 307 10.47 -19.29 -13.00
CA ILE A 307 10.64 -18.11 -12.14
C ILE A 307 10.38 -18.46 -10.66
N PRO A 308 10.87 -17.66 -9.70
CA PRO A 308 10.62 -17.90 -8.28
C PRO A 308 9.13 -18.06 -7.97
N HIS A 309 8.79 -18.98 -7.06
CA HIS A 309 7.40 -19.29 -6.70
C HIS A 309 6.61 -18.05 -6.25
N GLU A 310 7.26 -17.14 -5.52
CA GLU A 310 6.70 -15.85 -5.12
C GLU A 310 6.24 -15.03 -6.35
N THR A 311 7.10 -14.91 -7.36
CA THR A 311 6.81 -14.21 -8.61
C THR A 311 5.71 -14.89 -9.43
N GLN A 312 5.58 -16.22 -9.34
CA GLN A 312 4.46 -16.92 -9.99
C GLN A 312 3.11 -16.49 -9.40
N ILE A 313 3.03 -16.38 -8.06
CA ILE A 313 1.83 -15.90 -7.37
C ILE A 313 1.59 -14.42 -7.69
N TYR A 314 2.65 -13.62 -7.71
CA TYR A 314 2.60 -12.20 -8.09
C TYR A 314 1.95 -11.99 -9.47
N LEU A 315 2.34 -12.79 -10.47
CA LEU A 315 1.72 -12.77 -11.80
C LEU A 315 0.26 -13.24 -11.79
N GLN A 316 -0.11 -14.21 -10.93
CA GLN A 316 -1.50 -14.63 -10.77
C GLN A 316 -2.35 -13.50 -10.16
N ILE A 317 -1.85 -12.82 -9.13
CA ILE A 317 -2.52 -11.67 -8.51
C ILE A 317 -2.74 -10.59 -9.57
N TYR A 318 -1.69 -10.24 -10.32
CA TYR A 318 -1.80 -9.26 -11.42
C TYR A 318 -2.89 -9.64 -12.40
N LYS A 319 -2.85 -10.86 -12.94
CA LYS A 319 -3.81 -11.35 -13.93
C LYS A 319 -5.25 -11.32 -13.40
N THR A 320 -5.44 -11.73 -12.15
CA THR A 320 -6.76 -11.72 -11.49
C THR A 320 -7.25 -10.29 -11.26
N LEU A 321 -6.38 -9.38 -10.82
CA LEU A 321 -6.72 -7.97 -10.67
C LEU A 321 -7.15 -7.36 -12.01
N ASP A 322 -6.42 -7.67 -13.08
CA ASP A 322 -6.71 -7.14 -14.40
C ASP A 322 -8.06 -7.61 -14.95
N ALA A 323 -8.42 -8.88 -14.69
CA ALA A 323 -9.69 -9.46 -15.08
C ALA A 323 -10.89 -8.91 -14.30
N ILE A 324 -10.71 -8.55 -13.02
CA ILE A 324 -11.82 -8.21 -12.10
C ILE A 324 -12.04 -6.70 -11.99
N VAL A 325 -10.99 -5.90 -12.06
CA VAL A 325 -11.05 -4.45 -11.84
C VAL A 325 -10.77 -3.76 -13.16
N PRO A 326 -11.77 -3.24 -13.89
CA PRO A 326 -11.53 -2.58 -15.17
C PRO A 326 -10.54 -1.41 -15.04
N GLN A 327 -9.61 -1.26 -16.00
CA GLN A 327 -8.87 -0.01 -16.13
C GLN A 327 -9.58 0.89 -17.12
N ASN A 328 -9.60 2.18 -16.79
CA ASN A 328 -9.87 3.18 -17.81
C ASN A 328 -8.63 3.28 -18.71
N PRO A 329 -8.76 3.20 -20.04
CA PRO A 329 -7.65 3.42 -20.94
C PRO A 329 -7.03 4.79 -20.63
N ARG A 330 -5.71 4.83 -20.40
CA ARG A 330 -4.99 6.10 -20.38
C ARG A 330 -5.05 6.66 -21.81
N PRO A 331 -5.50 7.91 -22.03
CA PRO A 331 -5.50 8.48 -23.36
C PRO A 331 -4.07 8.42 -23.89
N ALA A 332 -3.89 7.85 -25.09
CA ALA A 332 -2.62 7.94 -25.80
C ALA A 332 -2.27 9.44 -25.81
N THR A 333 -1.14 9.79 -25.21
CA THR A 333 -0.65 11.17 -25.28
C THR A 333 -0.60 11.52 -26.75
N ALA A 334 -1.45 12.46 -27.18
CA ALA A 334 -1.35 13.05 -28.50
C ALA A 334 0.12 13.42 -28.68
N THR A 335 0.77 12.74 -29.60
CA THR A 335 2.08 13.10 -30.11
C THR A 335 1.91 14.51 -30.66
N GLY A 336 2.27 15.50 -29.83
CA GLY A 336 2.34 16.89 -30.23
C GLY A 336 3.29 16.99 -31.40
N SER A 337 2.78 17.60 -32.45
CA SER A 337 3.35 17.82 -33.78
C SER A 337 4.70 18.52 -33.74
#